data_AF-V4L7W2-F1
#
_entry.id   AF-V4L7W2-F1
#
_cell.length_a   1.000
_cell.length_b   1.000
_cell.length_c   1.000
_cell.angle_alpha   90.00
_cell.angle_beta   90.00
_cell.angle_gamma   90.00
#
_symmetry.space_group_name_H-M   'P 1'
#
loop_
_entity.id
_entity.type
_entity.pdbx_description
1 polymer ?
#
loop_
_entity_poly.entity_id
_entity_poly.type
_entity_poly.pdbx_seq_one_letter_code
_entity_poly.pdbx_strand_id
1 'polypeptide(L)' 'MSRRDVLAGAQTGTGKTAAFTLPMLHLLSKSNGQHRSPRCLMLTPTRELAAQVGESVRTYPITI' A
#
# COMPACT_ATOMS: atom_id res chain seq x y z
N MET A 1 5.22 -0.47 14.78
CA MET A 1 5.95 -0.99 13.60
C MET A 1 7.18 -0.14 13.37
N SER A 2 8.37 -0.72 13.53
CA SER A 2 9.62 -0.05 13.14
C SER A 2 9.56 0.27 11.66
N ARG A 3 9.68 1.54 11.25
CA ARG A 3 9.75 2.00 9.85
C ARG A 3 11.06 1.51 9.21
N ARG A 4 11.16 0.20 9.03
CA ARG A 4 12.30 -0.49 8.41
C ARG A 4 11.88 -0.97 7.04
N ASP A 5 12.85 -1.11 6.16
CA ASP A 5 12.64 -1.72 4.86
C ASP A 5 12.23 -3.18 5.05
N VAL A 6 11.15 -3.58 4.40
CA VAL A 6 10.58 -4.93 4.50
C VAL A 6 10.54 -5.54 3.11
N LEU A 7 11.09 -6.75 2.99
CA LEU A 7 10.93 -7.60 1.82
C LEU A 7 9.93 -8.69 2.17
N ALA A 8 8.77 -8.71 1.51
CA ALA A 8 7.78 -9.77 1.68
C ALA A 8 7.64 -10.57 0.38
N GLY A 9 7.93 -11.87 0.47
CA GLY A 9 7.63 -12.86 -0.55
C GLY A 9 6.48 -13.75 -0.09
N ALA A 10 5.60 -14.11 -1.01
CA ALA A 10 4.51 -15.06 -0.78
C ALA A 10 4.01 -15.57 -2.14
N GLN A 11 3.12 -16.56 -2.18
CA GLN A 11 2.52 -17.04 -3.42
C GLN A 11 1.46 -16.05 -3.96
N THR A 12 1.14 -16.07 -5.25
CA THR A 12 0.01 -15.30 -5.81
C THR A 12 -1.29 -15.69 -5.09
N GLY A 13 -2.15 -14.71 -4.78
CA GLY A 13 -3.43 -14.95 -4.08
C GLY A 13 -3.36 -15.02 -2.54
N THR A 14 -2.19 -14.78 -1.93
CA THR A 14 -2.01 -14.88 -0.45
C THR A 14 -2.06 -13.54 0.29
N GLY A 15 -2.61 -12.49 -0.31
CA GLY A 15 -2.83 -11.21 0.38
C GLY A 15 -1.59 -10.32 0.56
N LYS A 16 -0.50 -10.53 -0.19
CA LYS A 16 0.69 -9.64 -0.19
C LYS A 16 0.35 -8.17 -0.37
N THR A 17 -0.59 -7.87 -1.26
CA THR A 17 -1.04 -6.51 -1.51
C THR A 17 -1.57 -5.88 -0.23
N ALA A 18 -2.46 -6.56 0.50
CA ALA A 18 -2.96 -6.09 1.79
C ALA A 18 -1.84 -5.99 2.84
N ALA A 19 -0.91 -6.95 2.86
CA ALA A 19 0.21 -6.97 3.81
C ALA A 19 1.13 -5.73 3.71
N PHE A 20 1.30 -5.16 2.51
CA PHE A 20 2.02 -3.90 2.33
C PHE A 20 1.11 -2.66 2.40
N THR A 21 -0.09 -2.76 1.86
CA THR A 21 -1.01 -1.62 1.73
C THR A 21 -1.60 -1.20 3.08
N LEU A 22 -2.02 -2.13 3.95
CA LEU A 22 -2.66 -1.76 5.23
C LEU A 22 -1.70 -1.01 6.18
N PRO A 23 -0.45 -1.47 6.42
CA PRO A 23 0.51 -0.70 7.21
C PRO A 23 0.84 0.65 6.59
N MET A 24 0.92 0.73 5.26
CA MET A 24 1.16 1.97 4.53
C MET A 24 -0.01 2.96 4.72
N LEU A 25 -1.26 2.53 4.55
CA LEU A 25 -2.45 3.35 4.76
C LEU A 25 -2.53 3.85 6.21
N HIS A 26 -2.21 3.00 7.19
CA HIS A 26 -2.12 3.40 8.60
C HIS A 26 -1.06 4.46 8.88
N LEU A 27 0.10 4.37 8.21
CA LEU A 27 1.14 5.39 8.33
C LEU A 27 0.71 6.71 7.68
N LEU A 28 0.00 6.63 6.56
CA LEU A 28 -0.53 7.78 5.83
C LEU A 28 -1.70 8.46 6.56
N SER A 29 -2.54 7.70 7.28
CA SER A 29 -3.67 8.23 8.06
C SER A 29 -3.22 9.03 9.27
N LYS A 30 -2.10 8.66 9.90
CA LYS A 30 -1.50 9.38 11.04
C LYS A 30 -0.83 10.70 10.69
N SER A 31 -0.69 11.04 9.41
CA SER A 31 -0.07 12.28 8.94
C SER A 31 -1.14 13.35 8.71
N ASN A 32 -1.27 14.28 9.66
CA ASN A 32 -2.31 15.33 9.69
C ASN A 32 -2.04 16.54 8.75
N GLY A 33 -1.09 16.44 7.81
CA GLY A 33 -0.79 17.53 6.88
C GLY A 33 -1.67 17.49 5.62
N GLN A 34 -2.06 18.66 5.10
CA GLN A 34 -2.48 18.77 3.69
C GLN A 34 -1.24 18.64 2.82
N HIS A 35 -0.95 17.42 2.36
CA HIS A 35 0.19 17.17 1.49
C HIS A 35 -0.25 17.32 0.03
N ARG A 36 0.31 18.30 -0.68
CA ARG A 36 0.10 18.49 -2.13
C ARG A 36 0.97 17.58 -3.00
N SER A 37 1.81 16.74 -2.39
CA SER A 37 2.74 15.85 -3.07
C SER A 37 2.43 14.37 -2.80
N PRO A 38 2.78 13.46 -3.74
CA PRO A 38 2.67 12.01 -3.52
C PRO A 38 3.47 11.56 -2.29
N ARG A 39 2.85 10.78 -1.39
CA ARG A 39 3.48 10.28 -0.16
C ARG A 39 3.92 8.82 -0.23
N CYS A 40 3.52 8.10 -1.27
CA CYS A 40 3.91 6.73 -1.52
C CYS A 40 4.00 6.48 -3.03
N LEU A 41 4.99 5.69 -3.44
CA LEU A 41 5.16 5.19 -4.79
C LEU A 41 5.12 3.66 -4.74
N MET A 42 4.23 3.07 -5.54
CA MET A 42 4.11 1.63 -5.69
C MET A 42 4.52 1.26 -7.11
N LEU A 43 5.56 0.45 -7.24
CA LEU A 43 6.08 0.01 -8.53
C LEU A 43 5.54 -1.38 -8.85
N THR A 44 4.98 -1.55 -10.04
CA THR A 44 4.51 -2.83 -10.56
C THR A 44 5.15 -3.11 -11.92
N PRO A 45 5.40 -4.38 -12.27
CA PRO A 45 6.11 -4.72 -13.50
C PRO A 45 5.23 -4.56 -14.76
N THR A 46 3.91 -4.50 -14.61
CA THR A 46 2.96 -4.29 -15.73
C THR A 46 1.85 -3.31 -15.36
N ARG A 47 1.17 -2.78 -16.39
CA ARG A 47 0.05 -1.84 -16.24
C ARG A 47 -1.18 -2.50 -15.63
N GLU A 48 -1.43 -3.75 -15.97
CA GLU A 48 -2.57 -4.54 -15.51
C GLU A 48 -2.44 -4.80 -14.00
N LEU A 49 -1.24 -5.11 -13.54
CA LEU A 49 -0.95 -5.25 -12.11
C LEU A 49 -1.09 -3.92 -11.37
N ALA A 50 -0.70 -2.80 -11.99
CA ALA A 50 -0.91 -1.48 -11.40
C ALA A 50 -2.40 -1.20 -11.16
N ALA A 51 -3.25 -1.53 -12.14
CA ALA A 51 -4.70 -1.35 -12.04
C ALA A 51 -5.32 -2.23 -10.94
N GLN A 52 -4.95 -3.52 -10.89
CA GLN A 52 -5.43 -4.46 -9.86
C GLN A 52 -5.03 -4.02 -8.45
N VAL A 53 -3.79 -3.55 -8.28
CA VAL A 53 -3.29 -3.04 -7.01
C VAL A 53 -4.01 -1.74 -6.63
N GLY A 54 -4.21 -0.82 -7.58
CA GLY A 54 -4.95 0.42 -7.36
C GLY A 54 -6.38 0.19 -6.88
N GLU A 55 -7.08 -0.78 -7.47
CA GLU A 55 -8.44 -1.16 -7.05
C GLU A 55 -8.44 -1.76 -5.64
N SER A 56 -7.46 -2.60 -5.34
CA SER A 56 -7.28 -3.16 -3.99
C SER A 56 -7.07 -2.05 -2.95
N VAL A 57 -6.20 -1.08 -3.24
CA VAL A 57 -5.91 0.06 -2.35
C VAL A 57 -7.15 0.93 -2.09
N ARG A 58 -8.02 1.12 -3.09
CA ARG A 58 -9.29 1.85 -2.93
C ARG A 58 -10.32 1.09 -2.10
N THR A 59 -10.28 -0.24 -2.17
CA THR A 59 -11.20 -1.12 -1.44
C THR A 59 -10.84 -1.21 0.05
N TYR A 60 -9.54 -1.14 0.39
CA TYR A 60 -9.11 -1.25 1.78
C TYR A 60 -9.45 0.01 2.58
N PRO A 61 -10.11 -0.12 3.74
CA PRO A 61 -10.43 1.03 4.57
C PRO A 61 -9.17 1.67 5.16
N ILE A 62 -9.16 3.00 5.22
CA ILE A 62 -8.12 3.80 5.90
C ILE A 62 -8.31 3.84 7.42
N THR A 63 -9.48 3.42 7.91
CA THR A 63 -9.86 3.44 9.33
C THR A 63 -9.40 2.14 10.01
N ILE A 64 -8.21 2.16 10.59
CA ILE A 64 -7.69 1.14 11.52
C ILE A 64 -7.11 1.87 12.74
#